data_AF-A0A0J6TA12-F1
#
_entry.id   AF-A0A0J6TA12-F1
#
_cell.length_a   1.000
_cell.length_b   1.000
_cell.length_c   1.000
_cell.angle_alpha   90.00
_cell.angle_beta   90.00
_cell.angle_gamma   90.00
#
_symmetry.space_group_name_H-M   'P 1'
#
loop_
_entity.id
_entity.type
_entity.pdbx_description
1 polymer ?
#
loop_
_entity_poly.entity_id
_entity_poly.type
_entity_poly.pdbx_seq_one_letter_code
_entity_poly.pdbx_strand_id
1 'polypeptide(L)' 'MPRFHFNTYGNRNHPDDEGVELPSWAAARHEAVRMAGLLIADGAERVPLEQGWHMEVTDERGRVLFRVDFTVV' A
#
# COMPACT_ATOMS: atom_id res chain seq x y z
N MET A 1 -4.94 -5.64 -18.35
CA MET A 1 -5.16 -4.33 -17.72
C MET A 1 -3.82 -3.90 -17.08
N PRO A 2 -3.58 -2.62 -16.69
CA PRO A 2 -2.34 -2.31 -15.98
C PRO A 2 -2.29 -3.04 -14.63
N ARG A 3 -1.14 -3.60 -14.30
CA ARG A 3 -0.88 -4.24 -13.01
C ARG A 3 -0.23 -3.27 -12.04
N PHE A 4 -0.73 -3.27 -10.81
CA PHE A 4 -0.29 -2.41 -9.72
C PHE A 4 0.19 -3.28 -8.57
N HIS A 5 1.32 -2.92 -7.99
CA HIS A 5 1.89 -3.61 -6.83
C HIS A 5 1.75 -2.73 -5.59
N PHE A 6 1.29 -3.30 -4.48
CA PHE A 6 0.94 -2.58 -3.24
C PHE A 6 1.95 -2.89 -2.14
N ASN A 7 3.12 -2.27 -2.22
CA ASN A 7 4.24 -2.52 -1.33
C ASN A 7 4.04 -1.79 -0.01
N THR A 8 4.18 -2.47 1.13
CA THR A 8 4.04 -1.84 2.45
C THR A 8 5.35 -1.79 3.21
N TYR A 9 5.55 -0.69 3.91
CA TYR A 9 6.77 -0.35 4.63
C TYR A 9 6.44 0.07 6.05
N GLY A 10 7.26 -0.38 7.00
CA GLY A 10 7.11 -0.16 8.43
C GLY A 10 8.20 -0.91 9.18
N ASN A 11 7.87 -1.56 10.31
CA ASN A 11 8.84 -2.42 11.02
C ASN A 11 9.29 -3.63 10.19
N ARG A 12 8.42 -4.13 9.30
CA ARG A 12 8.78 -5.10 8.27
C ARG A 12 8.26 -4.61 6.93
N ASN A 13 9.10 -4.76 5.91
CA ASN A 13 8.70 -4.47 4.54
C ASN A 13 8.01 -5.71 3.98
N HIS A 14 6.86 -5.50 3.36
CA HIS A 14 6.14 -6.53 2.63
C HIS A 14 6.01 -6.06 1.17
N PRO A 15 6.98 -6.40 0.32
CA PRO A 15 6.86 -6.18 -1.11
C PRO A 15 5.76 -7.07 -1.68
N ASP A 16 5.07 -6.56 -2.69
CA ASP A 16 4.03 -7.27 -3.45
C ASP A 16 4.59 -7.66 -4.81
N ASP A 17 5.03 -8.90 -4.96
CA ASP A 17 5.61 -9.41 -6.22
C ASP A 17 4.54 -9.83 -7.24
N GLU A 18 3.28 -10.04 -6.81
CA GLU A 18 2.20 -10.54 -7.67
C GLU A 18 1.45 -9.39 -8.34
N GLY A 19 1.09 -8.37 -7.56
CA GLY A 19 0.29 -7.24 -7.99
C GLY A 19 -1.14 -7.60 -8.41
N VAL A 20 -1.95 -6.57 -8.67
CA VAL A 20 -3.35 -6.70 -9.07
C VAL A 20 -3.59 -5.95 -10.37
N GLU A 21 -4.27 -6.60 -11.31
CA GLU A 21 -4.75 -5.94 -12.53
C GLU A 21 -5.99 -5.09 -12.23
N LEU A 22 -5.87 -3.78 -12.45
CA LEU A 22 -6.96 -2.83 -12.22
C LEU A 22 -7.19 -1.97 -13.46
N PRO A 23 -8.43 -1.51 -13.71
CA PRO A 23 -8.77 -0.82 -14.95
C PRO A 23 -8.18 0.58 -15.06
N SER A 24 -7.76 1.19 -13.94
CA SER A 24 -7.24 2.57 -13.93
C SER A 24 -6.45 2.89 -12.67
N TRP A 25 -5.71 4.01 -12.73
CA TRP A 25 -5.04 4.60 -11.57
C TRP A 25 -6.01 4.99 -10.45
N ALA A 26 -7.23 5.44 -10.79
CA ALA A 26 -8.25 5.75 -9.79
C ALA A 26 -8.74 4.49 -9.05
N ALA A 27 -8.87 3.37 -9.76
CA ALA A 27 -9.19 2.08 -9.15
C ALA A 27 -8.06 1.60 -8.23
N ALA A 28 -6.80 1.74 -8.65
CA ALA A 28 -5.63 1.45 -7.82
C ALA A 28 -5.60 2.29 -6.55
N ARG A 29 -5.92 3.59 -6.63
CA ARG A 29 -5.99 4.46 -5.45
C ARG A 29 -7.08 4.05 -4.47
N HIS A 30 -8.27 3.72 -4.98
CA HIS A 30 -9.37 3.22 -4.13
C HIS A 30 -8.96 1.92 -3.42
N GLU A 31 -8.32 1.00 -4.15
CA GLU A 31 -7.87 -0.28 -3.61
C GLU A 31 -6.76 -0.11 -2.56
N ALA A 32 -5.81 0.80 -2.80
CA ALA A 32 -4.74 1.11 -1.85
C ALA A 32 -5.31 1.61 -0.49
N VAL A 33 -6.28 2.51 -0.53
CA VAL A 33 -6.94 3.04 0.69
C VAL A 33 -7.70 1.92 1.41
N ARG A 34 -8.42 1.07 0.66
CA ARG A 34 -9.16 -0.07 1.21
C ARG A 34 -8.21 -1.06 1.89
N MET A 35 -7.12 -1.43 1.24
CA MET A 35 -6.11 -2.34 1.77
C MET A 35 -5.41 -1.77 2.99
N ALA A 36 -4.99 -0.50 2.95
CA ALA A 36 -4.38 0.17 4.08
C ALA A 36 -5.32 0.13 5.31
N GLY A 37 -6.60 0.43 5.14
CA GLY A 37 -7.59 0.36 6.21
C GLY A 37 -7.74 -1.04 6.81
N LEU A 38 -7.74 -2.09 5.98
CA LEU A 38 -7.81 -3.48 6.45
C LEU A 38 -6.55 -3.89 7.23
N LEU A 39 -5.36 -3.57 6.71
CA LEU A 39 -4.09 -3.89 7.37
C LEU A 39 -3.95 -3.20 8.73
N ILE A 40 -4.40 -1.95 8.81
CA ILE A 40 -4.39 -1.18 10.07
C ILE A 40 -5.43 -1.73 11.05
N ALA A 41 -6.63 -2.07 10.58
CA ALA A 41 -7.69 -2.62 11.42
C ALA A 41 -7.34 -4.01 11.98
N ASP A 42 -6.73 -4.88 11.17
CA ASP A 42 -6.30 -6.23 11.56
C ASP A 42 -5.02 -6.22 12.43
N GLY A 43 -4.21 -5.17 12.28
CA GLY A 43 -2.87 -5.08 12.84
C GLY A 43 -2.63 -3.94 13.83
N ALA A 44 -3.65 -3.33 14.43
CA ALA A 44 -3.50 -2.10 15.23
C ALA A 44 -2.46 -2.19 16.38
N GLU A 45 -2.19 -3.38 16.92
CA GLU A 45 -1.11 -3.61 17.91
C GLU A 45 0.28 -3.89 17.29
N ARG A 46 0.36 -4.20 16.00
CA ARG A 46 1.55 -4.68 15.29
C ARG A 46 2.05 -3.71 14.21
N VAL A 47 1.22 -2.79 13.76
CA VAL A 47 1.61 -1.69 12.87
C VAL A 47 2.18 -0.58 13.75
N PRO A 48 3.49 -0.34 13.76
CA PRO A 48 4.07 0.73 14.55
C PRO A 48 3.82 2.04 13.80
N LEU A 49 2.67 2.65 14.11
CA LEU A 49 2.22 3.92 13.55
C LEU A 49 3.20 5.07 13.87
N GLU A 50 4.00 4.89 14.92
CA GLU A 50 5.03 5.83 15.38
C GLU A 50 6.27 5.88 14.47
N GLN A 51 6.50 4.85 13.64
CA GLN A 51 7.67 4.76 12.76
C GLN A 51 7.37 5.09 11.28
N GLY A 52 6.16 5.59 10.99
CA GLY A 52 5.79 6.04 9.64
C GLY A 52 5.47 4.89 8.70
N TRP A 53 4.40 4.14 9.02
CA TRP A 53 3.85 3.15 8.09
C TRP A 53 3.37 3.83 6.81
N HIS A 54 3.72 3.23 5.67
CA HIS A 54 3.23 3.68 4.38
C HIS A 54 3.11 2.55 3.38
N MET A 55 2.34 2.80 2.33
CA MET A 55 2.19 1.93 1.17
C MET A 55 2.63 2.67 -0.08
N GLU A 56 3.54 2.09 -0.86
CA GLU A 56 3.87 2.56 -2.20
C GLU A 56 3.17 1.70 -3.24
N VAL A 57 2.43 2.36 -4.14
CA VAL A 57 1.80 1.69 -5.27
C VAL A 57 2.66 1.90 -6.50
N THR A 58 3.19 0.80 -7.05
CA THR A 58 4.08 0.84 -8.22
C THR A 58 3.42 0.22 -9.45
N ASP A 59 3.95 0.54 -10.63
CA ASP A 59 3.67 -0.23 -11.84
C ASP A 59 4.55 -1.50 -11.92
N GLU A 60 4.36 -2.30 -12.99
CA GLU A 60 5.13 -3.52 -13.30
C GLU A 60 6.65 -3.30 -13.44
N ARG A 61 7.09 -2.05 -13.62
CA ARG A 61 8.51 -1.69 -13.75
C ARG A 61 9.09 -1.23 -12.40
N GLY A 62 8.32 -1.34 -11.32
CA GLY A 62 8.69 -0.89 -9.98
C GLY A 62 8.68 0.64 -9.83
N ARG A 63 8.06 1.39 -10.75
CA ARG A 63 8.00 2.85 -10.62
C ARG A 63 6.88 3.23 -9.67
N VAL A 64 7.21 3.97 -8.62
CA VAL A 64 6.24 4.51 -7.66
C VAL A 64 5.31 5.48 -8.39
N LEU A 65 4.03 5.14 -8.42
CA LEU A 65 2.97 5.96 -9.00
C LEU A 65 2.40 6.92 -7.96
N PHE A 66 2.24 6.44 -6.72
CA PHE A 66 1.85 7.24 -5.56
C PHE A 66 2.14 6.48 -4.26
N ARG A 67 2.06 7.21 -3.15
CA ARG A 67 2.25 6.71 -1.79
C ARG A 67 1.03 7.05 -0.93
N VAL A 68 0.68 6.15 -0.03
CA VAL A 68 -0.32 6.34 1.03
C VAL A 68 0.42 6.35 2.36
N ASP A 69 0.43 7.49 3.02
CA ASP A 69 0.97 7.64 4.37
C ASP A 69 -0.16 7.54 5.38
N PHE A 70 0.10 6.84 6.48
CA PHE A 70 -0.81 6.83 7.61
C PHE A 70 -0.06 7.26 8.87
N THR A 71 -0.57 8.31 9.50
CA THR A 71 0.03 8.95 10.68
C THR A 71 -1.05 9.20 11.73
N VAL A 72 -0.73 8.95 12.99
CA VAL A 72 -1.54 9.38 14.13
C VAL A 72 -0.91 10.66 14.69
N VAL A 73 -1.69 11.74 14.74
CA VAL A 73 -1.27 13.07 15.22
C VAL A 73 -2.16 13.56 16.34
#